data_AF-A0A3B9G376-F1
#
_entry.id   AF-A0A3B9G376-F1
#
_cell.length_a   1.000
_cell.length_b   1.000
_cell.length_c   1.000
_cell.angle_alpha   90.00
_cell.angle_beta   90.00
_cell.angle_gamma   90.00
#
_symmetry.space_group_name_H-M   'P 1'
#
loop_
_entity.id
_entity.type
_entity.pdbx_description
1 polymer ?
#
loop_
_entity_poly.entity_id
_entity_poly.type
_entity_poly.pdbx_seq_one_letter_code
_entity_poly.pdbx_strand_id
1 'polypeptide(L)'
;MAKALINGHLYQSEGTALYLDEGMILHIGTDAEIQQYIQAEDEVIDLNGAYVYPGLIAPHFSLIHCAARTDQTVLNSLQDIRALLEQASTGQDLWVRGEGLDRSLVVSETKTLLDGFRRPVVLFGNDHAWCMVNASALKKADIDQDTMIPDGTVNIENGLLEGQAVRVLESFLPAASSKELREQILAAVHVLNRNGFTGAGSYDFVQGYDWKAVLDAFMRLSYQGALTLRVDEQCAFEIPEELAHFLDEGYTTDVGDDFFRIGYLYIAEKEENSDVMMGLANSYNMPA
;
A
#
# COMPACT_ATOMS: atom_id res chain seq x y z
N MET A 1 25.05 18.21 -3.41
CA MET A 1 25.31 19.58 -2.93
C MET A 1 24.92 19.57 -1.48
N ALA A 2 25.90 19.82 -0.62
CA ALA A 2 25.67 19.82 0.81
C ALA A 2 24.80 21.00 1.21
N LYS A 3 24.10 20.83 2.33
CA LYS A 3 23.25 21.87 2.90
C LYS A 3 23.55 22.01 4.38
N ALA A 4 23.49 23.26 4.85
CA ALA A 4 23.46 23.58 6.27
C ALA A 4 22.08 24.13 6.62
N LEU A 5 21.40 23.47 7.56
CA LEU A 5 20.17 23.96 8.16
C LEU A 5 20.56 24.60 9.49
N ILE A 6 20.37 25.90 9.64
CA ILE A 6 20.80 26.68 10.81
C ILE A 6 19.62 27.29 11.54
N ASN A 7 19.82 27.74 12.77
CA ASN A 7 18.87 28.50 13.59
C ASN A 7 17.54 27.74 13.78
N GLY A 8 17.61 26.46 14.17
CA GLY A 8 16.46 25.60 14.42
C GLY A 8 16.41 25.02 15.84
N HIS A 9 15.34 24.29 16.11
CA HIS A 9 15.18 23.47 17.32
C HIS A 9 15.09 21.99 16.94
N LEU A 10 16.14 21.24 17.21
CA LEU A 10 16.23 19.84 16.78
C LEU A 10 15.61 18.90 17.82
N TYR A 11 14.73 18.00 17.37
CA TYR A 11 14.09 17.02 18.25
C TYR A 11 15.12 16.13 18.97
N GLN A 12 15.00 16.02 20.30
CA GLN A 12 15.88 15.21 21.16
C GLN A 12 17.38 15.54 21.01
N SER A 13 17.72 16.79 20.68
CA SER A 13 19.10 17.25 20.57
C SER A 13 19.25 18.63 21.21
N GLU A 14 20.40 18.89 21.82
CA GLU A 14 20.81 20.23 22.30
C GLU A 14 21.37 21.10 21.15
N GLY A 15 21.58 20.51 19.95
CA GLY A 15 22.01 21.22 18.76
C GLY A 15 20.91 22.08 18.14
N THR A 16 21.31 23.12 17.44
CA THR A 16 20.44 24.09 16.75
C THR A 16 20.62 24.07 15.23
N ALA A 17 21.59 23.31 14.72
CA ALA A 17 21.93 23.25 13.30
C ALA A 17 22.37 21.85 12.85
N LEU A 18 22.22 21.58 11.55
CA LEU A 18 22.59 20.33 10.88
C LEU A 18 23.43 20.64 9.63
N TYR A 19 24.47 19.85 9.40
CA TYR A 19 25.17 19.78 8.11
C TYR A 19 24.88 18.44 7.46
N LEU A 20 24.44 18.46 6.21
CA LEU A 20 24.03 17.28 5.48
C LEU A 20 24.53 17.28 4.04
N ASP A 21 24.99 16.14 3.58
CA ASP A 21 25.44 15.92 2.21
C ASP A 21 24.90 14.59 1.68
N GLU A 22 24.55 14.56 0.41
CA GLU A 22 23.95 13.39 -0.26
C GLU A 22 22.77 12.75 0.53
N GLY A 23 21.99 13.57 1.24
CA GLY A 23 20.84 13.12 2.03
C GLY A 23 21.20 12.53 3.41
N MET A 24 22.47 12.54 3.78
CA MET A 24 22.98 12.05 5.06
C MET A 24 23.33 13.20 5.99
N ILE A 25 22.96 13.08 7.26
CA ILE A 25 23.37 14.03 8.30
C ILE A 25 24.80 13.70 8.70
N LEU A 26 25.74 14.60 8.42
CA LEU A 26 27.15 14.43 8.74
C LEU A 26 27.50 15.03 10.10
N HIS A 27 26.88 16.17 10.44
CA HIS A 27 27.12 16.86 11.71
C HIS A 27 25.83 17.43 12.30
N ILE A 28 25.73 17.37 13.63
CA ILE A 28 24.70 18.00 14.45
C ILE A 28 25.43 18.82 15.51
N GLY A 29 25.04 20.09 15.69
CA GLY A 29 25.67 20.97 16.67
C GLY A 29 24.97 22.32 16.78
N THR A 30 25.63 23.26 17.42
CA THR A 30 25.23 24.67 17.42
C THR A 30 25.48 25.31 16.05
N ASP A 31 24.84 26.45 15.78
CA ASP A 31 25.08 27.25 14.57
C ASP A 31 26.56 27.53 14.32
N ALA A 32 27.29 27.91 15.38
CA ALA A 32 28.72 28.20 15.30
C ALA A 32 29.56 26.96 14.97
N GLU A 33 29.18 25.80 15.50
CA GLU A 33 29.84 24.52 15.20
C GLU A 33 29.50 23.99 13.81
N ILE A 34 28.34 24.33 13.24
CA ILE A 34 28.01 23.95 11.87
C ILE A 34 28.68 24.89 10.86
N GLN A 35 28.82 26.17 11.19
CA GLN A 35 29.41 27.19 10.32
C GLN A 35 30.83 26.84 9.83
N GLN A 36 31.61 26.08 10.61
CA GLN A 36 32.97 25.64 10.23
C GLN A 36 33.00 24.58 9.11
N TYR A 37 31.89 23.88 8.84
CA TYR A 37 31.82 22.88 7.78
C TYR A 37 31.35 23.47 6.44
N ILE A 38 30.65 24.59 6.47
CA ILE A 38 30.03 25.23 5.30
C ILE A 38 31.09 25.68 4.30
N GLN A 39 30.99 25.20 3.06
CA GLN A 39 31.77 25.64 1.91
C GLN A 39 31.03 26.70 1.08
N ALA A 40 31.72 27.33 0.13
CA ALA A 40 31.17 28.45 -0.65
C ALA A 40 30.02 28.02 -1.59
N GLU A 41 30.04 26.76 -2.01
CA GLU A 41 29.06 26.12 -2.90
C GLU A 41 27.87 25.49 -2.15
N ASP A 42 27.91 25.45 -0.82
CA ASP A 42 26.87 24.80 -0.01
C ASP A 42 25.61 25.68 0.10
N GLU A 43 24.45 25.03 0.15
CA GLU A 43 23.18 25.71 0.37
C GLU A 43 22.97 25.94 1.88
N VAL A 44 22.85 27.21 2.30
CA VAL A 44 22.55 27.55 3.70
C VAL A 44 21.08 27.94 3.85
N ILE A 45 20.36 27.24 4.72
CA ILE A 45 18.94 27.40 4.97
C ILE A 45 18.74 27.85 6.42
N ASP A 46 18.28 29.08 6.63
CA ASP A 46 17.89 29.59 7.93
C ASP A 46 16.46 29.11 8.29
N LEU A 47 16.37 28.31 9.35
CA LEU A 47 15.11 27.73 9.83
C LEU A 47 14.27 28.73 10.63
N ASN A 48 14.78 29.92 10.94
CA ASN A 48 14.07 30.99 11.64
C ASN A 48 13.40 30.54 12.96
N GLY A 49 14.08 29.68 13.73
CA GLY A 49 13.59 29.09 14.97
C GLY A 49 12.55 27.99 14.78
N ALA A 50 12.40 27.43 13.57
CA ALA A 50 11.51 26.29 13.34
C ALA A 50 12.02 25.01 14.03
N TYR A 51 11.09 24.12 14.35
CA TYR A 51 11.40 22.80 14.90
C TYR A 51 11.68 21.80 13.77
N VAL A 52 12.70 20.98 13.97
CA VAL A 52 13.07 19.88 13.07
C VAL A 52 12.82 18.56 13.77
N TYR A 53 12.00 17.71 13.16
CA TYR A 53 11.70 16.37 13.63
C TYR A 53 12.20 15.34 12.62
N PRO A 54 12.56 14.12 13.06
CA PRO A 54 12.66 12.98 12.16
C PRO A 54 11.37 12.83 11.37
N GLY A 55 11.50 12.50 10.08
CA GLY A 55 10.33 12.19 9.25
C GLY A 55 9.56 11.00 9.81
N LEU A 56 8.24 11.01 9.67
CA LEU A 56 7.39 9.95 10.17
C LEU A 56 7.55 8.68 9.34
N ILE A 57 7.34 7.52 9.97
CA ILE A 57 7.36 6.21 9.33
C ILE A 57 6.00 5.55 9.54
N ALA A 58 5.33 5.20 8.44
CA ALA A 58 4.12 4.40 8.50
C ALA A 58 4.52 2.92 8.65
N PRO A 59 4.13 2.21 9.72
CA PRO A 59 4.79 0.95 10.07
C PRO A 59 4.36 -0.26 9.22
N HIS A 60 3.08 -0.36 8.83
CA HIS A 60 2.52 -1.53 8.14
C HIS A 60 1.13 -1.21 7.55
N PHE A 61 1.02 -1.10 6.22
CA PHE A 61 -0.23 -0.88 5.48
C PHE A 61 -0.05 -1.18 3.98
N SER A 62 -1.12 -1.39 3.22
CA SER A 62 -1.03 -1.45 1.76
C SER A 62 -0.92 -0.05 1.15
N LEU A 63 0.22 0.25 0.52
CA LEU A 63 0.45 1.55 -0.11
C LEU A 63 -0.43 1.74 -1.35
N ILE A 64 -0.54 0.69 -2.19
CA ILE A 64 -1.36 0.70 -3.39
C ILE A 64 -2.86 0.85 -3.05
N HIS A 65 -3.38 0.13 -2.05
CA HIS A 65 -4.76 0.33 -1.61
C HIS A 65 -4.99 1.68 -0.93
N CYS A 66 -3.99 2.25 -0.25
CA CYS A 66 -4.08 3.61 0.26
C CYS A 66 -4.33 4.62 -0.87
N ALA A 67 -3.65 4.47 -2.01
CA ALA A 67 -3.82 5.33 -3.17
C ALA A 67 -5.21 5.22 -3.80
N ALA A 68 -5.77 4.01 -3.88
CA ALA A 68 -7.12 3.78 -4.38
C ALA A 68 -8.15 4.64 -3.62
N ARG A 69 -7.86 5.02 -2.36
CA ARG A 69 -8.75 5.85 -1.54
C ARG A 69 -8.62 7.35 -1.79
N THR A 70 -7.51 7.82 -2.37
CA THR A 70 -7.24 9.27 -2.48
C THR A 70 -7.90 9.89 -3.71
N ASP A 71 -8.16 9.09 -4.74
CA ASP A 71 -8.79 9.51 -6.00
C ASP A 71 -10.30 9.20 -6.07
N GLN A 72 -10.89 8.64 -5.02
CA GLN A 72 -12.22 8.03 -5.12
C GLN A 72 -13.32 8.72 -4.30
N THR A 73 -14.53 8.64 -4.86
CA THR A 73 -15.76 9.05 -4.19
C THR A 73 -16.09 7.99 -3.15
N VAL A 74 -15.91 8.31 -1.87
CA VAL A 74 -16.32 7.42 -0.77
C VAL A 74 -17.82 7.15 -0.88
N LEU A 75 -18.20 5.89 -0.96
CA LEU A 75 -19.58 5.46 -1.17
C LEU A 75 -20.37 5.48 0.15
N ASN A 76 -20.86 6.66 0.51
CA ASN A 76 -21.58 6.90 1.77
C ASN A 76 -23.11 6.96 1.60
N SER A 77 -23.60 6.87 0.37
CA SER A 77 -25.03 6.82 0.08
C SER A 77 -25.38 5.95 -1.12
N LEU A 78 -26.65 5.54 -1.21
CA LEU A 78 -27.19 4.90 -2.43
C LEU A 78 -27.07 5.79 -3.67
N GLN A 79 -27.02 7.12 -3.50
CA GLN A 79 -26.85 8.04 -4.61
C GLN A 79 -25.43 7.95 -5.20
N ASP A 80 -24.41 7.81 -4.35
CA ASP A 80 -23.02 7.65 -4.77
C ASP A 80 -22.85 6.36 -5.56
N ILE A 81 -23.47 5.26 -5.09
CA ILE A 81 -23.48 3.98 -5.78
C ILE A 81 -24.17 4.10 -7.15
N ARG A 82 -25.29 4.81 -7.24
CA ARG A 82 -25.95 5.05 -8.54
C ARG A 82 -25.06 5.85 -9.49
N ALA A 83 -24.42 6.92 -9.01
CA ALA A 83 -23.52 7.73 -9.83
C ALA A 83 -22.35 6.90 -10.36
N LEU A 84 -21.76 6.03 -9.53
CA LEU A 84 -20.72 5.08 -9.94
C LEU A 84 -21.21 4.14 -11.05
N LEU A 85 -22.38 3.53 -10.88
CA LEU A 85 -22.96 2.62 -11.87
C LEU A 85 -23.34 3.34 -13.19
N GLU A 86 -23.84 4.57 -13.11
CA GLU A 86 -24.15 5.41 -14.27
C GLU A 86 -22.89 5.76 -15.06
N GLN A 87 -21.84 6.21 -14.38
CA GLN A 87 -20.53 6.47 -15.00
C GLN A 87 -20.00 5.19 -15.67
N ALA A 88 -20.02 4.09 -14.93
CA ALA A 88 -19.58 2.80 -15.43
C ALA A 88 -20.37 2.36 -16.66
N SER A 89 -21.67 2.63 -16.75
CA SER A 89 -22.55 2.22 -17.87
C SER A 89 -22.03 2.64 -19.25
N THR A 90 -21.23 3.70 -19.32
CA THR A 90 -20.61 4.19 -20.55
C THR A 90 -19.18 3.67 -20.78
N GLY A 91 -18.56 3.10 -19.75
CA GLY A 91 -17.22 2.53 -19.78
C GLY A 91 -17.16 1.13 -20.38
N GLN A 92 -15.98 0.72 -20.83
CA GLN A 92 -15.72 -0.59 -21.44
C GLN A 92 -15.13 -1.61 -20.45
N ASP A 93 -15.01 -1.23 -19.18
CA ASP A 93 -14.36 -2.06 -18.17
C ASP A 93 -15.10 -3.38 -17.96
N LEU A 94 -14.33 -4.44 -17.72
CA LEU A 94 -14.85 -5.78 -17.47
C LEU A 94 -15.58 -5.88 -16.13
N TRP A 95 -15.12 -5.10 -15.15
CA TRP A 95 -15.65 -5.02 -13.79
C TRP A 95 -15.93 -3.56 -13.44
N VAL A 96 -16.97 -3.33 -12.64
CA VAL A 96 -17.16 -2.06 -11.95
C VAL A 96 -16.62 -2.19 -10.55
N ARG A 97 -15.66 -1.34 -10.20
CA ARG A 97 -15.01 -1.30 -8.89
C ARG A 97 -15.38 -0.01 -8.19
N GLY A 98 -15.73 -0.11 -6.91
CA GLY A 98 -15.89 1.04 -6.02
C GLY A 98 -15.20 0.78 -4.69
N GLU A 99 -14.73 1.86 -4.05
CA GLU A 99 -14.00 1.80 -2.79
C GLU A 99 -14.74 2.56 -1.68
N GLY A 100 -14.39 2.23 -0.43
CA GLY A 100 -14.86 2.97 0.74
C GLY A 100 -16.36 2.89 0.98
N LEU A 101 -16.97 1.74 0.71
CA LEU A 101 -18.38 1.48 1.00
C LEU A 101 -18.65 1.60 2.50
N ASP A 102 -19.60 2.48 2.87
CA ASP A 102 -20.09 2.54 4.24
C ASP A 102 -20.83 1.24 4.60
N ARG A 103 -20.46 0.64 5.73
CA ARG A 103 -21.02 -0.64 6.19
C ARG A 103 -22.54 -0.59 6.40
N SER A 104 -23.10 0.58 6.71
CA SER A 104 -24.55 0.79 6.84
C SER A 104 -25.32 0.61 5.53
N LEU A 105 -24.64 0.63 4.39
CA LEU A 105 -25.22 0.40 3.07
C LEU A 105 -25.25 -1.09 2.67
N VAL A 106 -24.79 -2.00 3.51
CA VAL A 106 -24.94 -3.45 3.29
C VAL A 106 -26.38 -3.86 3.62
N VAL A 107 -27.31 -3.48 2.74
CA VAL A 107 -28.75 -3.67 2.87
C VAL A 107 -29.36 -4.21 1.57
N SER A 108 -30.59 -4.73 1.67
CA SER A 108 -31.29 -5.37 0.55
C SER A 108 -31.46 -4.45 -0.68
N GLU A 109 -31.64 -3.16 -0.43
CA GLU A 109 -31.83 -2.13 -1.44
C GLU A 109 -30.57 -1.93 -2.27
N THR A 110 -29.40 -1.92 -1.61
CA THR A 110 -28.10 -1.86 -2.29
C THR A 110 -27.89 -3.12 -3.12
N LYS A 111 -28.17 -4.30 -2.58
CA LYS A 111 -28.02 -5.56 -3.33
C LYS A 111 -28.89 -5.59 -4.59
N THR A 112 -30.15 -5.18 -4.45
CA THR A 112 -31.09 -5.08 -5.58
C THR A 112 -30.59 -4.10 -6.64
N LEU A 113 -30.03 -2.96 -6.22
CA LEU A 113 -29.41 -1.99 -7.12
C LEU A 113 -28.22 -2.59 -7.88
N LEU A 114 -27.32 -3.29 -7.19
CA LEU A 114 -26.13 -3.91 -7.79
C LEU A 114 -26.50 -5.05 -8.75
N ASP A 115 -27.49 -5.88 -8.40
CA ASP A 115 -27.97 -6.97 -9.27
C ASP A 115 -28.69 -6.47 -10.52
N GLY A 116 -29.24 -5.25 -10.49
CA GLY A 116 -29.75 -4.59 -11.68
C GLY A 116 -28.67 -4.25 -12.70
N PHE A 117 -27.39 -4.23 -12.29
CA PHE A 117 -26.27 -3.98 -13.17
C PHE A 117 -25.76 -5.27 -13.82
N ARG A 118 -25.70 -5.29 -15.16
CA ARG A 118 -25.39 -6.52 -15.91
C ARG A 118 -23.96 -7.03 -15.70
N ARG A 119 -22.98 -6.14 -15.60
CA ARG A 119 -21.56 -6.52 -15.44
C ARG A 119 -21.24 -6.85 -13.98
N PRO A 120 -20.17 -7.62 -13.72
CA PRO A 120 -19.63 -7.79 -12.37
C PRO A 120 -19.40 -6.43 -11.68
N VAL A 121 -19.92 -6.29 -10.46
CA VAL A 121 -19.70 -5.13 -9.60
C VAL A 121 -19.10 -5.61 -8.28
N VAL A 122 -18.06 -4.92 -7.81
CA VAL A 122 -17.47 -5.09 -6.49
C VAL A 122 -17.32 -3.73 -5.83
N LEU A 123 -17.84 -3.60 -4.61
CA LEU A 123 -17.71 -2.42 -3.76
C LEU A 123 -16.96 -2.81 -2.49
N PHE A 124 -15.72 -2.38 -2.34
CA PHE A 124 -14.89 -2.69 -1.19
C PHE A 124 -15.22 -1.79 0.01
N GLY A 125 -15.15 -2.37 1.20
CA GLY A 125 -15.13 -1.62 2.45
C GLY A 125 -13.82 -0.86 2.63
N ASN A 126 -13.78 0.02 3.64
CA ASN A 126 -12.63 0.90 3.89
C ASN A 126 -11.29 0.18 4.13
N ASP A 127 -11.31 -1.04 4.65
CA ASP A 127 -10.12 -1.82 5.02
C ASP A 127 -9.82 -2.96 4.03
N HIS A 128 -10.60 -3.09 2.96
CA HIS A 128 -10.54 -4.22 2.01
C HIS A 128 -10.69 -5.60 2.67
N ALA A 129 -11.11 -5.68 3.93
CA ALA A 129 -11.37 -6.94 4.62
C ALA A 129 -12.76 -7.51 4.29
N TRP A 130 -13.59 -6.72 3.62
CA TRP A 130 -14.91 -7.11 3.14
C TRP A 130 -15.31 -6.32 1.89
N CYS A 131 -16.23 -6.87 1.11
CA CYS A 131 -16.80 -6.21 -0.05
C CYS A 131 -18.25 -6.63 -0.29
N MET A 132 -19.00 -5.81 -1.01
CA MET A 132 -20.35 -6.13 -1.50
C MET A 132 -20.32 -6.31 -3.02
N VAL A 133 -20.86 -7.43 -3.49
CA VAL A 133 -20.83 -7.82 -4.91
C VAL A 133 -22.24 -8.09 -5.46
N ASN A 134 -22.37 -8.03 -6.78
CA ASN A 134 -23.60 -8.47 -7.45
C ASN A 134 -23.54 -9.96 -7.87
N ALA A 135 -24.68 -10.49 -8.30
CA ALA A 135 -24.79 -11.87 -8.77
C ALA A 135 -23.85 -12.18 -9.96
N SER A 136 -23.60 -11.20 -10.84
CA SER A 136 -22.67 -11.35 -11.96
C SER A 136 -21.22 -11.53 -11.50
N ALA A 137 -20.80 -10.85 -10.44
CA ALA A 137 -19.48 -10.99 -9.85
C ALA A 137 -19.30 -12.34 -9.14
N LEU A 138 -20.27 -12.77 -8.34
CA LEU A 138 -20.27 -14.10 -7.72
C LEU A 138 -20.14 -15.21 -8.76
N LYS A 139 -20.96 -15.15 -9.82
CA LYS A 139 -20.88 -16.10 -10.94
C LYS A 139 -19.53 -16.07 -11.66
N LYS A 140 -18.90 -14.90 -11.77
CA LYS A 140 -17.62 -14.74 -12.46
C LYS A 140 -16.47 -15.33 -11.64
N ALA A 141 -16.57 -15.27 -10.32
CA ALA A 141 -15.62 -15.83 -9.37
C ALA A 141 -15.90 -17.30 -9.01
N ASP A 142 -16.88 -17.93 -9.65
CA ASP A 142 -17.32 -19.31 -9.36
C ASP A 142 -17.71 -19.52 -7.89
N ILE A 143 -18.30 -18.48 -7.27
CA ILE A 143 -18.79 -18.50 -5.89
C ILE A 143 -20.31 -18.72 -5.92
N ASP A 144 -20.76 -19.79 -5.26
CA ASP A 144 -22.16 -20.16 -5.11
C ASP A 144 -22.52 -20.48 -3.64
N GLN A 145 -23.74 -20.99 -3.41
CA GLN A 145 -24.27 -21.31 -2.08
C GLN A 145 -23.54 -22.47 -1.38
N ASP A 146 -22.84 -23.31 -2.14
CA ASP A 146 -22.13 -24.51 -1.66
C ASP A 146 -20.63 -24.24 -1.50
N THR A 147 -20.17 -23.04 -1.91
CA THR A 147 -18.78 -22.62 -1.83
C THR A 147 -18.37 -22.36 -0.37
N MET A 148 -17.37 -23.11 0.08
CA MET A 148 -16.78 -22.97 1.42
C MET A 148 -15.36 -22.41 1.30
N ILE A 149 -15.14 -21.24 1.90
CA ILE A 149 -13.83 -20.57 1.92
C ILE A 149 -13.33 -20.56 3.38
N PRO A 150 -12.26 -21.29 3.70
CA PRO A 150 -11.63 -21.23 5.03
C PRO A 150 -11.30 -19.77 5.40
N ASP A 151 -11.59 -19.39 6.64
CA ASP A 151 -11.37 -18.02 7.16
C ASP A 151 -12.00 -16.91 6.30
N GLY A 152 -13.05 -17.24 5.55
CA GLY A 152 -13.85 -16.32 4.76
C GLY A 152 -15.34 -16.50 5.01
N THR A 153 -16.11 -15.43 4.85
CA THR A 153 -17.59 -15.48 4.89
C THR A 153 -18.16 -15.10 3.53
N VAL A 154 -19.10 -15.90 3.04
CA VAL A 154 -19.84 -15.65 1.80
C VAL A 154 -21.33 -15.57 2.15
N ASN A 155 -21.96 -14.43 1.89
CA ASN A 155 -23.41 -14.27 1.96
C ASN A 155 -23.95 -13.94 0.56
N ILE A 156 -24.48 -14.96 -0.12
CA ILE A 156 -25.01 -14.83 -1.48
C ILE A 156 -26.25 -13.92 -1.52
N GLU A 157 -27.09 -13.94 -0.47
CA GLU A 157 -28.36 -13.21 -0.43
C GLU A 157 -28.14 -11.70 -0.46
N ASN A 158 -27.21 -11.19 0.35
CA ASN A 158 -26.87 -9.77 0.38
C ASN A 158 -25.59 -9.43 -0.42
N GLY A 159 -24.90 -10.42 -0.99
CA GLY A 159 -23.67 -10.23 -1.76
C GLY A 159 -22.46 -9.82 -0.93
N LEU A 160 -22.47 -10.01 0.38
CA LEU A 160 -21.35 -9.68 1.26
C LEU A 160 -20.31 -10.80 1.25
N LEU A 161 -19.05 -10.43 1.00
CA LEU A 161 -17.86 -11.28 1.20
C LEU A 161 -16.97 -10.67 2.28
N GLU A 162 -16.38 -11.50 3.14
CA GLU A 162 -15.47 -11.07 4.21
C GLU A 162 -14.27 -12.03 4.32
N GLY A 163 -13.13 -11.52 4.78
CA GLY A 163 -11.90 -12.30 4.98
C GLY A 163 -11.37 -12.89 3.68
N GLN A 164 -10.99 -14.17 3.70
CA GLN A 164 -10.41 -14.84 2.52
C GLN A 164 -11.36 -14.90 1.31
N ALA A 165 -12.67 -14.74 1.52
CA ALA A 165 -13.62 -14.63 0.41
C ALA A 165 -13.36 -13.41 -0.48
N VAL A 166 -12.84 -12.32 0.09
CA VAL A 166 -12.44 -11.13 -0.67
C VAL A 166 -11.22 -11.43 -1.53
N ARG A 167 -10.22 -12.15 -0.99
CA ARG A 167 -9.01 -12.55 -1.73
C ARG A 167 -9.32 -13.45 -2.90
N VAL A 168 -10.19 -14.44 -2.69
CA VAL A 168 -10.68 -15.30 -3.77
C VAL A 168 -11.32 -14.46 -4.87
N LEU A 169 -12.20 -13.50 -4.53
CA LEU A 169 -12.80 -12.60 -5.51
C LEU A 169 -11.76 -11.74 -6.24
N GLU A 170 -10.80 -11.16 -5.52
CA GLU A 170 -9.75 -10.29 -6.07
C GLU A 170 -8.94 -11.00 -7.17
N SER A 171 -8.71 -12.31 -7.06
CA SER A 171 -8.01 -13.10 -8.09
C SER A 171 -8.72 -13.13 -9.45
N PHE A 172 -10.02 -12.79 -9.51
CA PHE A 172 -10.80 -12.68 -10.76
C PHE A 172 -10.89 -11.26 -11.30
N LEU A 173 -10.38 -10.27 -10.57
CA LEU A 173 -10.30 -8.90 -11.05
C LEU A 173 -9.21 -8.79 -12.14
N PRO A 174 -9.38 -7.88 -13.11
CA PRO A 174 -8.31 -7.62 -14.06
C PRO A 174 -7.05 -7.17 -13.31
N ALA A 175 -5.91 -7.78 -13.63
CA ALA A 175 -4.63 -7.34 -13.09
C ALA A 175 -4.43 -5.86 -13.40
N ALA A 176 -3.99 -5.09 -12.39
CA ALA A 176 -3.66 -3.69 -12.59
C ALA A 176 -2.55 -3.57 -13.65
N SER A 177 -2.75 -2.69 -14.61
CA SER A 177 -1.73 -2.35 -15.59
C SER A 177 -0.53 -1.68 -14.89
N SER A 178 0.65 -1.76 -15.50
CA SER A 178 1.84 -1.05 -14.99
C SER A 178 1.63 0.45 -14.85
N LYS A 179 0.72 1.03 -15.65
CA LYS A 179 0.36 2.44 -15.57
C LYS A 179 -0.49 2.72 -14.32
N GLU A 180 -1.50 1.89 -14.06
CA GLU A 180 -2.37 2.04 -12.89
C GLU A 180 -1.57 1.87 -11.59
N LEU A 181 -0.72 0.83 -11.50
CA LEU A 181 0.16 0.63 -10.34
C LEU A 181 1.05 1.86 -10.09
N ARG A 182 1.65 2.40 -11.16
CA ARG A 182 2.48 3.61 -11.06
C ARG A 182 1.68 4.80 -10.51
N GLU A 183 0.51 5.06 -11.09
CA GLU A 183 -0.34 6.19 -10.72
C GLU A 183 -0.80 6.07 -9.27
N GLN A 184 -1.19 4.87 -8.85
CA GLN A 184 -1.55 4.55 -7.47
C GLN A 184 -0.37 4.80 -6.53
N ILE A 185 0.78 4.16 -6.74
CA ILE A 185 1.95 4.34 -5.86
C ILE A 185 2.30 5.84 -5.71
N LEU A 186 2.33 6.59 -6.82
CA LEU A 186 2.64 8.03 -6.78
C LEU A 186 1.60 8.85 -6.01
N ALA A 187 0.32 8.51 -6.13
CA ALA A 187 -0.75 9.19 -5.40
C ALA A 187 -0.62 8.95 -3.88
N ALA A 188 -0.38 7.71 -3.45
CA ALA A 188 -0.14 7.40 -2.03
C ALA A 188 1.12 8.08 -1.49
N VAL A 189 2.23 8.02 -2.23
CA VAL A 189 3.50 8.69 -1.87
C VAL A 189 3.29 10.19 -1.70
N HIS A 190 2.54 10.82 -2.60
CA HIS A 190 2.23 12.25 -2.50
C HIS A 190 1.47 12.58 -1.21
N VAL A 191 0.46 11.79 -0.88
CA VAL A 191 -0.35 11.99 0.33
C VAL A 191 0.48 11.77 1.60
N LEU A 192 1.30 10.74 1.64
CA LEU A 192 2.19 10.46 2.78
C LEU A 192 3.21 11.58 2.99
N ASN A 193 3.91 11.99 1.93
CA ASN A 193 4.89 13.06 2.01
C ASN A 193 4.27 14.38 2.47
N ARG A 194 3.06 14.71 2.00
CA ARG A 194 2.33 15.91 2.44
C ARG A 194 1.98 15.88 3.94
N ASN A 195 1.85 14.70 4.53
CA ASN A 195 1.56 14.51 5.96
C ASN A 195 2.83 14.25 6.80
N GLY A 196 4.02 14.47 6.23
CA GLY A 196 5.30 14.37 6.96
C GLY A 196 5.88 12.96 7.07
N PHE A 197 5.31 11.98 6.36
CA PHE A 197 5.90 10.65 6.25
C PHE A 197 7.07 10.66 5.25
N THR A 198 8.12 9.94 5.60
CA THR A 198 9.34 9.78 4.78
C THR A 198 9.75 8.32 4.59
N GLY A 199 9.08 7.41 5.30
CA GLY A 199 9.19 5.97 5.09
C GLY A 199 7.88 5.23 5.35
N ALA A 200 7.77 4.03 4.79
CA ALA A 200 6.61 3.17 4.91
C ALA A 200 7.03 1.69 4.90
N GLY A 201 6.45 0.91 5.82
CA GLY A 201 6.33 -0.53 5.70
C GLY A 201 5.06 -0.85 4.89
N SER A 202 5.25 -1.44 3.71
CA SER A 202 4.19 -1.81 2.76
C SER A 202 4.05 -3.32 2.68
N TYR A 203 2.88 -3.85 2.32
CA TYR A 203 2.64 -5.31 2.16
C TYR A 203 1.91 -5.65 0.85
N ASP A 204 2.15 -4.87 -0.21
CA ASP A 204 1.43 -4.93 -1.47
C ASP A 204 1.71 -6.20 -2.32
N PHE A 205 2.78 -6.96 -2.05
CA PHE A 205 3.08 -8.22 -2.74
C PHE A 205 1.96 -9.27 -2.71
N VAL A 206 1.06 -9.21 -1.73
CA VAL A 206 0.04 -10.25 -1.49
C VAL A 206 -1.39 -9.69 -1.52
N GLN A 207 -1.58 -8.48 -2.06
CA GLN A 207 -2.87 -7.77 -2.07
C GLN A 207 -3.67 -7.98 -3.36
N GLY A 208 -3.67 -9.20 -3.90
CA GLY A 208 -4.32 -9.50 -5.19
C GLY A 208 -3.54 -9.00 -6.42
N TYR A 209 -2.27 -8.63 -6.24
CA TYR A 209 -1.36 -8.27 -7.32
C TYR A 209 -0.36 -9.40 -7.59
N ASP A 210 0.15 -9.46 -8.81
CA ASP A 210 1.38 -10.21 -9.09
C ASP A 210 2.55 -9.48 -8.42
N TRP A 211 3.22 -10.11 -7.45
CA TRP A 211 4.36 -9.53 -6.73
C TRP A 211 5.48 -9.07 -7.69
N LYS A 212 5.64 -9.71 -8.85
CA LYS A 212 6.61 -9.28 -9.88
C LYS A 212 6.24 -7.93 -10.47
N ALA A 213 4.95 -7.68 -10.69
CA ALA A 213 4.46 -6.40 -11.19
C ALA A 213 4.61 -5.29 -10.15
N VAL A 214 4.35 -5.58 -8.87
CA VAL A 214 4.55 -4.64 -7.76
C VAL A 214 6.02 -4.29 -7.61
N LEU A 215 6.90 -5.30 -7.61
CA LEU A 215 8.34 -5.14 -7.55
C LEU A 215 8.87 -4.28 -8.72
N ASP A 216 8.48 -4.60 -9.97
CA ASP A 216 8.87 -3.82 -11.15
C ASP A 216 8.39 -2.36 -11.07
N ALA A 217 7.17 -2.13 -10.57
CA ALA A 217 6.62 -0.79 -10.41
C ALA A 217 7.44 0.05 -9.43
N PHE A 218 7.73 -0.47 -8.23
CA PHE A 218 8.54 0.24 -7.24
C PHE A 218 9.98 0.46 -7.71
N MET A 219 10.64 -0.58 -8.22
CA MET A 219 12.03 -0.47 -8.71
C MET A 219 12.16 0.55 -9.83
N ARG A 220 11.20 0.60 -10.77
CA ARG A 220 11.20 1.62 -11.83
C ARG A 220 10.97 3.02 -11.28
N LEU A 221 10.07 3.18 -10.32
CA LEU A 221 9.81 4.47 -9.69
C LEU A 221 11.03 4.97 -8.92
N SER A 222 11.72 4.08 -8.20
CA SER A 222 12.98 4.39 -7.52
C SER A 222 14.07 4.78 -8.52
N TYR A 223 14.31 3.94 -9.53
CA TYR A 223 15.32 4.20 -10.58
C TYR A 223 15.10 5.52 -11.33
N GLN A 224 13.84 5.92 -11.52
CA GLN A 224 13.48 7.19 -12.17
C GLN A 224 13.59 8.41 -11.24
N GLY A 225 13.93 8.23 -9.96
CA GLY A 225 13.91 9.30 -8.95
C GLY A 225 12.51 9.83 -8.65
N ALA A 226 11.46 9.05 -8.97
CA ALA A 226 10.07 9.44 -8.77
C ALA A 226 9.52 8.96 -7.43
N LEU A 227 10.15 7.97 -6.80
CA LEU A 227 9.81 7.49 -5.47
C LEU A 227 10.44 8.38 -4.41
N THR A 228 9.64 9.22 -3.76
CA THR A 228 10.11 10.19 -2.75
C THR A 228 9.82 9.76 -1.30
N LEU A 229 9.44 8.49 -1.11
CA LEU A 229 9.14 7.84 0.16
C LEU A 229 9.97 6.56 0.22
N ARG A 230 10.66 6.28 1.33
CA ARG A 230 11.39 5.01 1.47
C ARG A 230 10.42 3.88 1.78
N VAL A 231 10.36 2.87 0.91
CA VAL A 231 9.45 1.75 1.05
C VAL A 231 10.22 0.50 1.46
N ASP A 232 9.81 -0.06 2.59
CA ASP A 232 10.17 -1.38 3.07
C ASP A 232 9.01 -2.32 2.75
N GLU A 233 9.13 -3.09 1.67
CA GLU A 233 8.07 -3.97 1.18
C GLU A 233 8.10 -5.30 1.92
N GLN A 234 7.34 -5.36 3.01
CA GLN A 234 7.21 -6.49 3.90
C GLN A 234 6.51 -7.64 3.19
N CYS A 235 7.15 -8.80 3.24
CA CYS A 235 6.67 -9.99 2.56
C CYS A 235 5.63 -10.67 3.44
N ALA A 236 4.35 -10.41 3.22
CA ALA A 236 3.26 -11.02 3.98
C ALA A 236 2.65 -12.24 3.26
N PHE A 237 3.49 -13.12 2.68
CA PHE A 237 3.02 -14.33 2.01
C PHE A 237 2.24 -15.22 2.99
N GLU A 238 1.09 -15.72 2.55
CA GLU A 238 0.23 -16.64 3.33
C GLU A 238 0.38 -18.10 2.85
N ILE A 239 0.84 -18.27 1.60
CA ILE A 239 0.98 -19.56 0.93
C ILE A 239 2.47 -19.95 0.86
N PRO A 240 2.89 -21.06 1.50
CA PRO A 240 4.29 -21.52 1.51
C PRO A 240 4.89 -21.70 0.12
N GLU A 241 4.12 -22.19 -0.84
CA GLU A 241 4.58 -22.38 -2.21
C GLU A 241 4.88 -21.04 -2.91
N GLU A 242 4.14 -19.97 -2.60
CA GLU A 242 4.39 -18.64 -3.15
C GLU A 242 5.64 -18.01 -2.54
N LEU A 243 5.82 -18.13 -1.23
CA LEU A 243 7.05 -17.71 -0.55
C LEU A 243 8.26 -18.49 -1.08
N ALA A 244 8.15 -19.82 -1.23
CA ALA A 244 9.22 -20.65 -1.78
C ALA A 244 9.56 -20.22 -3.21
N HIS A 245 8.56 -19.96 -4.06
CA HIS A 245 8.79 -19.48 -5.41
C HIS A 245 9.51 -18.11 -5.43
N PHE A 246 9.08 -17.19 -4.57
CA PHE A 246 9.71 -15.88 -4.41
C PHE A 246 11.19 -16.00 -4.00
N LEU A 247 11.48 -16.86 -3.01
CA LEU A 247 12.83 -17.11 -2.52
C LEU A 247 13.71 -17.82 -3.57
N ASP A 248 13.17 -18.79 -4.31
CA ASP A 248 13.87 -19.55 -5.35
C ASP A 248 14.28 -18.68 -6.55
N GLU A 249 13.53 -17.61 -6.83
CA GLU A 249 13.89 -16.61 -7.85
C GLU A 249 15.01 -15.67 -7.36
N GLY A 250 15.46 -15.81 -6.11
CA GLY A 250 16.58 -15.07 -5.51
C GLY A 250 16.18 -13.80 -4.78
N TYR A 251 14.88 -13.59 -4.53
CA TYR A 251 14.39 -12.45 -3.76
C TYR A 251 14.44 -12.75 -2.25
N THR A 252 14.99 -11.82 -1.48
CA THR A 252 15.10 -11.87 -0.02
C THR A 252 15.18 -10.45 0.52
N THR A 253 15.25 -10.28 1.84
CA THR A 253 15.37 -8.97 2.49
C THR A 253 16.59 -8.18 1.97
N ASP A 254 16.46 -6.87 1.93
CA ASP A 254 17.45 -5.89 1.46
C ASP A 254 17.75 -5.93 -0.05
N VAL A 255 17.03 -6.73 -0.85
CA VAL A 255 17.06 -6.58 -2.31
C VAL A 255 16.37 -5.27 -2.70
N GLY A 256 17.09 -4.36 -3.35
CA GLY A 256 16.58 -3.05 -3.79
C GLY A 256 17.63 -1.94 -3.75
N ASP A 257 17.21 -0.74 -3.36
CA ASP A 257 18.01 0.47 -3.17
C ASP A 257 17.50 1.31 -1.97
N ASP A 258 17.99 2.54 -1.83
CA ASP A 258 17.69 3.41 -0.69
C ASP A 258 16.21 3.83 -0.56
N PHE A 259 15.45 3.81 -1.66
CA PHE A 259 14.05 4.24 -1.69
C PHE A 259 13.07 3.08 -1.79
N PHE A 260 13.51 1.91 -2.26
CA PHE A 260 12.72 0.69 -2.19
C PHE A 260 13.60 -0.50 -1.83
N ARG A 261 13.18 -1.27 -0.84
CA ARG A 261 13.77 -2.57 -0.53
C ARG A 261 12.70 -3.59 -0.21
N ILE A 262 13.01 -4.84 -0.51
CA ILE A 262 12.28 -5.99 0.02
C ILE A 262 12.56 -6.05 1.53
N GLY A 263 11.50 -5.96 2.33
CA GLY A 263 11.52 -5.97 3.78
C GLY A 263 11.63 -7.38 4.36
N TYR A 264 11.29 -7.49 5.64
CA TYR A 264 11.24 -8.77 6.35
C TYR A 264 9.99 -9.58 6.00
N LEU A 265 10.01 -10.87 6.32
CA LEU A 265 8.83 -11.72 6.26
C LEU A 265 7.89 -11.31 7.40
N TYR A 266 6.65 -10.99 7.08
CA TYR A 266 5.62 -10.71 8.08
C TYR A 266 4.72 -11.94 8.22
N ILE A 267 4.64 -12.50 9.43
CA ILE A 267 3.76 -13.64 9.74
C ILE A 267 2.78 -13.22 10.82
N ALA A 268 1.48 -13.38 10.57
CA ALA A 268 0.48 -13.17 11.61
C ALA A 268 0.45 -14.38 12.57
N GLU A 269 0.42 -14.15 13.89
CA GLU A 269 0.50 -15.16 14.98
C GLU A 269 -0.52 -16.33 14.90
N LYS A 270 -1.45 -16.35 13.95
CA LYS A 270 -2.53 -17.35 13.85
C LYS A 270 -2.56 -18.13 12.53
N GLU A 271 -1.53 -18.02 11.69
CA GLU A 271 -1.53 -18.76 10.42
C GLU A 271 -1.11 -20.22 10.63
N GLU A 272 -1.93 -21.14 10.08
CA GLU A 272 -1.70 -22.59 10.13
C GLU A 272 -0.31 -22.99 9.56
N ASN A 273 0.27 -22.14 8.70
CA ASN A 273 1.54 -22.35 8.02
C ASN A 273 2.75 -21.67 8.66
N SER A 274 2.59 -21.00 9.81
CA SER A 274 3.65 -20.15 10.41
C SER A 274 5.00 -20.87 10.56
N ASP A 275 5.01 -22.11 11.04
CA ASP A 275 6.24 -22.90 11.21
C ASP A 275 6.92 -23.22 9.88
N VAL A 276 6.14 -23.49 8.84
CA VAL A 276 6.65 -23.78 7.48
C VAL A 276 7.25 -22.51 6.88
N MET A 277 6.55 -21.38 7.01
CA MET A 277 7.03 -20.07 6.54
C MET A 277 8.33 -19.66 7.22
N MET A 278 8.41 -19.81 8.54
CA MET A 278 9.65 -19.58 9.30
C MET A 278 10.78 -20.51 8.85
N GLY A 279 10.48 -21.78 8.58
CA GLY A 279 11.45 -22.75 8.07
C GLY A 279 12.04 -22.33 6.72
N LEU A 280 11.18 -21.90 5.80
CA LEU A 280 11.56 -21.38 4.48
C LEU A 280 12.43 -20.13 4.63
N ALA A 281 11.97 -19.12 5.37
CA ALA A 281 12.69 -17.86 5.56
C ALA A 281 14.10 -18.07 6.11
N ASN A 282 14.23 -18.90 7.15
CA ASN A 282 15.52 -19.25 7.75
C ASN A 282 16.47 -19.93 6.76
N SER A 283 15.96 -20.75 5.84
CA SER A 283 16.80 -21.43 4.83
C SER A 283 17.41 -20.47 3.81
N TYR A 284 16.86 -19.27 3.65
CA TYR A 284 17.36 -18.20 2.77
C TYR A 284 17.93 -16.99 3.55
N ASN A 285 18.14 -17.12 4.86
CA ASN A 285 18.57 -16.03 5.77
C ASN A 285 17.65 -14.78 5.71
N MET A 286 16.37 -14.97 5.44
CA MET A 286 15.38 -13.91 5.48
C MET A 286 14.90 -13.70 6.92
N PRO A 287 15.05 -12.51 7.52
CA PRO A 287 14.48 -12.20 8.82
C PRO A 287 12.94 -12.23 8.77
N ALA A 288 12.35 -12.68 9.88
CA ALA A 288 10.91 -12.71 10.13
C ALA A 288 10.60 -12.00 11.46
#